data_AF-A0A955V8Z5-F1
#
_entry.id   AF-A0A955V8Z5-F1
#
_cell.length_a   1.000
_cell.length_b   1.000
_cell.length_c   1.000
_cell.angle_alpha   90.00
_cell.angle_beta   90.00
_cell.angle_gamma   90.00
#
_symmetry.space_group_name_H-M   'P 1'
#
loop_
_entity.id
_entity.type
_entity.pdbx_description
1 polymer ?
#
loop_
_entity_poly.entity_id
_entity_poly.type
_entity_poly.pdbx_seq_one_letter_code
_entity_poly.pdbx_strand_id
1 'polypeptide(L)'
;RAARRAAAPAKGPLVAAAMATLDDVRTSATQWNIVYEPKRGRVHFRTRAEAAVKTLDLKALARGCDEEAVALDIDAADAGDATARFRPVTRAVNRARIVESLGKLGRQGMIGLADRVAAYPEGMRCEAP
;
A
#
# COMPACT_ATOMS: atom_id res chain seq x y z
N ARG A 1 13.43 -22.05 -8.82
CA ARG A 1 14.09 -20.89 -9.49
C ARG A 1 14.31 -19.75 -8.50
N ALA A 2 13.26 -19.26 -7.82
CA ALA A 2 13.35 -18.28 -6.73
C ALA A 2 14.39 -18.62 -5.64
N ALA A 3 14.38 -19.86 -5.10
CA ALA A 3 15.35 -20.29 -4.08
C ALA A 3 16.81 -20.16 -4.55
N ARG A 4 17.10 -20.39 -5.84
CA ARG A 4 18.43 -20.17 -6.42
C ARG A 4 18.79 -18.68 -6.52
N ARG A 5 17.82 -17.81 -6.83
CA ARG A 5 18.04 -16.35 -6.85
C ARG A 5 18.28 -15.78 -5.46
N ALA A 6 17.57 -16.29 -4.45
CA ALA A 6 17.76 -15.88 -3.05
C ALA A 6 19.10 -16.36 -2.46
N ALA A 7 19.59 -17.53 -2.88
CA ALA A 7 20.81 -18.13 -2.36
C ALA A 7 22.12 -17.52 -2.91
N ALA A 8 22.05 -16.66 -3.95
CA ALA A 8 23.20 -15.99 -4.51
C ALA A 8 23.13 -14.48 -4.20
N PRO A 9 24.19 -13.86 -3.64
CA PRO A 9 24.19 -12.42 -3.43
C PRO A 9 23.99 -11.72 -4.77
N ALA A 10 22.95 -10.89 -4.84
CA ALA A 10 22.61 -10.17 -6.06
C ALA A 10 23.75 -9.23 -6.46
N LYS A 11 24.24 -9.35 -7.69
CA LYS A 11 25.11 -8.35 -8.32
C LYS A 11 24.21 -7.29 -8.96
N GLY A 12 24.24 -6.05 -8.47
CA GLY A 12 23.43 -4.93 -8.99
C GLY A 12 22.43 -4.35 -7.98
N PRO A 13 21.42 -3.58 -8.44
CA PRO A 13 20.45 -2.93 -7.56
C PRO A 13 19.62 -3.95 -6.77
N LEU A 14 19.82 -4.01 -5.45
CA LEU A 14 19.20 -5.00 -4.57
C LEU A 14 17.67 -5.03 -4.66
N VAL A 15 17.03 -3.88 -4.82
CA VAL A 15 15.56 -3.76 -4.96
C VAL A 15 15.08 -4.46 -6.24
N ALA A 16 15.77 -4.26 -7.36
CA ALA A 16 15.41 -4.90 -8.63
C ALA A 16 15.57 -6.43 -8.55
N ALA A 17 16.64 -6.91 -7.90
CA ALA A 17 16.85 -8.34 -7.69
C ALA A 17 15.80 -8.97 -6.76
N ALA A 18 15.40 -8.25 -5.69
CA ALA A 18 14.32 -8.67 -4.81
C ALA A 18 12.97 -8.74 -5.54
N MET A 19 12.63 -7.70 -6.33
CA MET A 19 11.41 -7.71 -7.16
C MET A 19 11.40 -8.87 -8.16
N ALA A 20 12.53 -9.16 -8.81
CA ALA A 20 12.64 -10.30 -9.73
C ALA A 20 12.46 -11.65 -9.01
N THR A 21 12.86 -11.75 -7.74
CA THR A 21 12.61 -12.95 -6.92
C THR A 21 11.13 -13.07 -6.56
N LEU A 22 10.46 -11.95 -6.27
CA LEU A 22 9.03 -11.89 -6.04
C LEU A 22 8.21 -12.21 -7.31
N ASP A 23 8.70 -11.84 -8.50
CA ASP A 23 8.11 -12.27 -9.78
C ASP A 23 8.17 -13.79 -9.96
N ASP A 24 9.29 -14.42 -9.61
CA ASP A 24 9.49 -15.87 -9.76
C ASP A 24 8.53 -16.70 -8.89
N VAL A 25 8.02 -16.15 -7.77
CA VAL A 25 7.09 -16.83 -6.85
C VAL A 25 5.65 -16.32 -6.96
N ARG A 26 5.39 -15.38 -7.87
CA ARG A 26 4.07 -14.78 -8.05
C ARG A 26 3.07 -15.83 -8.57
N THR A 27 1.84 -15.78 -8.07
CA THR A 27 0.72 -16.57 -8.58
C THR A 27 -0.38 -15.67 -9.15
N SER A 28 -1.40 -16.25 -9.78
CA SER A 28 -2.57 -15.50 -10.26
C SER A 28 -3.35 -14.80 -9.13
N ALA A 29 -3.17 -15.23 -7.88
CA ALA A 29 -3.80 -14.64 -6.71
C ALA A 29 -2.98 -13.48 -6.10
N THR A 30 -1.70 -13.32 -6.45
CA THR A 30 -0.86 -12.25 -5.90
C THR A 30 -1.40 -10.88 -6.28
N GLN A 31 -1.72 -10.06 -5.27
CA GLN A 31 -2.20 -8.68 -5.46
C GLN A 31 -1.08 -7.65 -5.38
N TRP A 32 -0.02 -7.93 -4.60
CA TRP A 32 1.06 -6.99 -4.33
C TRP A 32 2.41 -7.69 -4.26
N ASN A 33 3.45 -6.98 -4.66
CA ASN A 33 4.83 -7.31 -4.32
C ASN A 33 5.42 -6.14 -3.54
N ILE A 34 6.05 -6.42 -2.42
CA ILE A 34 6.57 -5.39 -1.51
C ILE A 34 8.00 -5.77 -1.11
N VAL A 35 8.92 -4.82 -1.26
CA VAL A 35 10.32 -4.93 -0.84
C VAL A 35 10.59 -3.83 0.19
N TYR A 36 11.11 -4.21 1.34
CA TYR A 36 11.47 -3.29 2.42
C TYR A 36 12.97 -3.03 2.43
N GLU A 37 13.38 -1.79 2.67
CA GLU A 37 14.75 -1.42 3.03
C GLU A 37 14.77 -0.83 4.45
N PRO A 38 14.72 -1.65 5.52
CA PRO A 38 14.53 -1.16 6.89
C PRO A 38 15.60 -0.15 7.33
N LYS A 39 16.87 -0.40 7.00
CA LYS A 39 17.99 0.52 7.33
C LYS A 39 17.84 1.90 6.70
N ARG A 40 17.16 2.00 5.56
CA ARG A 40 16.93 3.25 4.83
C ARG A 40 15.55 3.84 5.12
N GLY A 41 14.66 3.10 5.80
CA GLY A 41 13.29 3.51 6.04
C GLY A 41 12.47 3.60 4.75
N ARG A 42 12.73 2.76 3.75
CA ARG A 42 12.01 2.79 2.46
C ARG A 42 11.21 1.53 2.19
N VAL A 43 10.11 1.71 1.47
CA VAL A 43 9.28 0.62 0.94
C VAL A 43 9.18 0.78 -0.55
N HIS A 44 9.33 -0.32 -1.29
CA HIS A 44 9.10 -0.39 -2.72
C HIS A 44 7.97 -1.36 -2.97
N PHE A 45 6.96 -0.96 -3.74
CA PHE A 45 5.83 -1.84 -4.02
C PHE A 45 5.30 -1.64 -5.43
N ARG A 46 4.59 -2.65 -5.91
CA ARG A 46 3.72 -2.57 -7.09
C ARG A 46 2.50 -3.44 -6.84
N THR A 47 1.42 -3.16 -7.54
CA THR A 47 0.17 -3.92 -7.40
C THR A 47 -0.08 -4.75 -8.65
N ARG A 48 -1.11 -5.59 -8.61
CA ARG A 48 -1.58 -6.30 -9.80
C ARG A 48 -2.17 -5.32 -10.83
N ALA A 49 -2.79 -4.24 -10.37
CA ALA A 49 -3.41 -3.23 -11.23
C ALA A 49 -2.37 -2.25 -11.83
N GLU A 50 -1.31 -1.94 -11.09
CA GLU A 50 -0.21 -1.07 -11.54
C GLU A 50 1.15 -1.73 -11.32
N ALA A 51 1.82 -2.07 -12.41
CA ALA A 51 3.07 -2.82 -12.42
C ALA A 51 4.32 -1.95 -12.17
N ALA A 52 4.21 -0.63 -12.36
CA ALA A 52 5.27 0.30 -12.05
C ALA A 52 5.59 0.30 -10.55
N VAL A 53 6.89 0.28 -10.22
CA VAL A 53 7.34 0.29 -8.83
C VAL A 53 7.20 1.70 -8.27
N LYS A 54 6.44 1.79 -7.18
CA LYS A 54 6.31 2.96 -6.30
C LYS A 54 7.25 2.81 -5.12
N THR A 55 7.85 3.92 -4.68
CA THR A 55 8.73 3.99 -3.52
C THR A 55 8.17 4.96 -2.50
N LEU A 56 8.21 4.59 -1.23
CA LEU A 56 7.82 5.42 -0.10
C LEU A 56 9.00 5.63 0.83
N ASP A 57 9.19 6.87 1.29
CA ASP A 57 10.01 7.19 2.46
C ASP A 57 9.12 7.13 3.71
N LEU A 58 9.33 6.10 4.54
CA LEU A 58 8.57 5.91 5.78
C LEU A 58 8.89 6.97 6.82
N LYS A 59 10.07 7.59 6.79
CA LYS A 59 10.42 8.65 7.76
C LYS A 59 9.60 9.91 7.49
N ALA A 60 9.37 10.22 6.22
CA ALA A 60 8.51 11.33 5.83
C ALA A 60 7.00 11.06 6.09
N LEU A 61 6.64 9.81 6.40
CA LEU A 61 5.28 9.39 6.76
C LEU A 61 5.13 9.10 8.27
N ALA A 62 6.21 9.22 9.05
CA ALA A 62 6.14 9.07 10.50
C ALA A 62 5.43 10.29 11.09
N ARG A 63 4.17 10.11 11.47
CA ARG A 63 3.28 11.16 11.97
C ARG A 63 2.98 10.95 13.45
N GLY A 64 2.91 12.03 14.20
CA GLY A 64 2.47 12.03 15.60
C GLY A 64 0.96 11.84 15.75
N CYS A 65 0.49 11.65 16.98
CA CYS A 65 -0.94 11.47 17.28
C CYS A 65 -1.81 12.70 16.96
N ASP A 66 -1.22 13.89 16.94
CA ASP A 66 -1.92 15.15 16.64
C ASP A 66 -2.00 15.46 15.14
N GLU A 67 -1.42 14.60 14.29
CA GLU A 67 -1.41 14.79 12.85
C GLU A 67 -2.54 14.03 12.16
N GLU A 68 -3.06 14.61 11.08
CA GLU A 68 -4.09 13.97 10.26
C GLU A 68 -3.57 12.66 9.65
N ALA A 69 -4.40 11.61 9.76
CA ALA A 69 -4.18 10.35 9.07
C ALA A 69 -4.21 10.57 7.55
N VAL A 70 -3.25 9.96 6.85
CA VAL A 70 -3.12 10.07 5.40
C VAL A 70 -3.15 8.69 4.74
N ALA A 71 -3.65 8.63 3.51
CA ALA A 71 -3.65 7.43 2.69
C ALA A 71 -3.17 7.72 1.27
N LEU A 72 -2.75 6.65 0.61
CA LEU A 72 -2.40 6.60 -0.79
C LEU A 72 -3.32 5.59 -1.48
N ASP A 73 -3.80 5.94 -2.67
CA ASP A 73 -4.37 4.94 -3.57
C ASP A 73 -3.24 4.10 -4.16
N ILE A 74 -3.14 2.85 -3.73
CA ILE A 74 -2.05 1.95 -4.12
C ILE A 74 -2.09 1.59 -5.61
N ASP A 75 -3.28 1.63 -6.22
CA ASP A 75 -3.52 1.30 -7.63
C ASP A 75 -3.43 2.52 -8.56
N ALA A 76 -3.13 3.72 -8.03
CA ALA A 76 -2.88 4.90 -8.85
C ALA A 76 -1.76 4.66 -9.87
N ALA A 77 -1.91 5.21 -11.08
CA ALA A 77 -0.98 5.04 -12.20
C ALA A 77 0.30 5.88 -12.03
N ASP A 78 1.11 5.50 -11.04
CA ASP A 78 2.28 6.23 -10.58
C ASP A 78 3.54 5.36 -10.57
N ALA A 79 4.69 5.99 -10.78
CA ALA A 79 6.00 5.35 -10.72
C ALA A 79 6.97 6.22 -9.91
N GLY A 80 7.98 5.57 -9.32
CA GLY A 80 9.02 6.28 -8.55
C GLY A 80 8.52 6.70 -7.17
N ASP A 81 8.98 7.85 -6.68
CA ASP A 81 8.61 8.32 -5.35
C ASP A 81 7.12 8.73 -5.28
N ALA A 82 6.37 8.06 -4.41
CA ALA A 82 4.95 8.31 -4.18
C ALA A 82 4.67 8.93 -2.79
N THR A 83 5.72 9.28 -2.03
CA THR A 83 5.60 9.78 -0.65
C THR A 83 4.75 11.06 -0.58
N ALA A 84 4.99 12.01 -1.47
CA ALA A 84 4.24 13.28 -1.53
C ALA A 84 2.80 13.14 -2.05
N ARG A 85 2.38 11.93 -2.44
CA ARG A 85 1.04 11.66 -3.00
C ARG A 85 0.04 11.23 -1.94
N PHE A 86 0.48 11.01 -0.71
CA PHE A 86 -0.40 10.79 0.42
C PHE A 86 -1.34 11.99 0.60
N ARG A 87 -2.60 11.70 0.90
CA ARG A 87 -3.65 12.70 1.10
C ARG A 87 -4.39 12.43 2.41
N PRO A 88 -4.90 13.47 3.10
CA PRO A 88 -5.72 13.29 4.29
C PRO A 88 -6.88 12.34 4.04
N VAL A 89 -7.11 11.41 4.97
CA VAL A 89 -8.25 10.51 4.93
C VAL A 89 -9.43 11.20 5.59
N THR A 90 -10.34 11.71 4.77
CA THR A 90 -11.64 12.17 5.25
C THR A 90 -12.64 11.03 5.23
N ARG A 91 -13.71 11.15 6.03
CA ARG A 91 -14.84 10.21 5.98
C ARG A 91 -15.43 10.06 4.58
N ALA A 92 -15.51 11.16 3.82
CA ALA A 92 -16.01 11.14 2.45
C ALA A 92 -15.10 10.31 1.52
N VAL A 93 -13.77 10.48 1.64
CA VAL A 93 -12.78 9.68 0.90
C VAL A 93 -12.89 8.21 1.26
N ASN A 94 -12.95 7.88 2.56
CA ASN A 94 -13.08 6.50 3.02
C ASN A 94 -14.39 5.85 2.55
N ARG A 95 -15.51 6.56 2.65
CA ARG A 95 -16.83 6.10 2.19
C ARG A 95 -16.82 5.79 0.69
N ALA A 96 -16.25 6.67 -0.14
CA ALA A 96 -16.17 6.47 -1.57
C ALA A 96 -15.46 5.15 -1.91
N ARG A 97 -14.33 4.85 -1.23
CA ARG A 97 -13.57 3.61 -1.40
C ARG A 97 -14.31 2.37 -0.90
N ILE A 98 -15.04 2.47 0.20
CA ILE A 98 -15.88 1.37 0.71
C ILE A 98 -17.00 1.05 -0.29
N VAL A 99 -17.70 2.06 -0.79
CA VAL A 99 -18.78 1.88 -1.78
C VAL A 99 -18.24 1.28 -3.07
N GLU A 100 -17.11 1.79 -3.57
CA GLU A 100 -16.43 1.24 -4.75
C GLU A 100 -16.08 -0.25 -4.56
N SER A 101 -15.48 -0.59 -3.42
CA SER A 101 -15.10 -1.96 -3.08
C SER A 101 -16.31 -2.91 -2.98
N LEU A 102 -17.39 -2.47 -2.33
CA LEU A 102 -18.63 -3.25 -2.21
C LEU A 102 -19.29 -3.47 -3.59
N GLY A 103 -19.24 -2.47 -4.47
CA GLY A 103 -19.72 -2.59 -5.85
C GLY A 103 -18.94 -3.65 -6.63
N LYS A 104 -17.60 -3.62 -6.57
CA LYS A 104 -16.72 -4.62 -7.22
C LYS A 104 -16.96 -6.05 -6.70
N LEU A 105 -17.38 -6.18 -5.44
CA LEU A 105 -17.70 -7.47 -4.82
C LEU A 105 -19.13 -7.95 -5.06
N GLY A 106 -19.98 -7.18 -5.77
CA GLY A 106 -21.39 -7.52 -5.96
C GLY A 106 -22.21 -7.48 -4.66
N ARG A 107 -21.81 -6.63 -3.70
CA ARG A 107 -22.40 -6.52 -2.37
C ARG A 107 -23.16 -5.22 -2.17
N GLN A 108 -23.92 -4.79 -3.18
CA GLN A 108 -24.66 -3.52 -3.15
C GLN A 108 -25.63 -3.43 -1.96
N GLY A 109 -26.20 -4.55 -1.52
CA GLY A 109 -27.05 -4.61 -0.32
C GLY A 109 -26.35 -4.20 0.99
N MET A 110 -25.01 -4.14 1.02
CA MET A 110 -24.23 -3.69 2.17
C MET A 110 -23.87 -2.20 2.12
N ILE A 111 -24.24 -1.46 1.06
CA ILE A 111 -23.93 -0.02 0.94
C ILE A 111 -24.52 0.78 2.11
N GLY A 112 -25.64 0.35 2.69
CA GLY A 112 -26.22 0.96 3.90
C GLY A 112 -25.30 0.91 5.14
N LEU A 113 -24.27 0.06 5.15
CA LEU A 113 -23.25 0.01 6.19
C LEU A 113 -22.05 0.91 5.90
N ALA A 114 -21.90 1.42 4.67
CA ALA A 114 -20.73 2.18 4.25
C ALA A 114 -20.54 3.43 5.10
N ASP A 115 -21.61 4.12 5.48
CA ASP A 115 -21.55 5.31 6.33
C ASP A 115 -21.06 5.02 7.75
N ARG A 116 -21.34 3.82 8.29
CA ARG A 116 -20.88 3.38 9.61
C ARG A 116 -19.43 2.94 9.58
N VAL A 117 -19.05 2.14 8.57
CA VAL A 117 -17.66 1.68 8.41
C VAL A 117 -16.73 2.86 8.07
N ALA A 118 -17.20 3.81 7.27
CA ALA A 118 -16.41 4.99 6.91
C ALA A 118 -16.08 5.88 8.11
N ALA A 119 -16.97 5.94 9.11
CA ALA A 119 -16.79 6.71 10.33
C ALA A 119 -15.93 6.00 11.39
N TYR A 120 -15.66 4.70 11.23
CA TYR A 120 -14.96 3.90 12.23
C TYR A 120 -13.59 4.50 12.67
N PRO A 121 -12.75 5.04 11.78
CA PRO A 121 -11.48 5.67 12.19
C PRO A 121 -11.63 6.89 13.10
N GLU A 122 -12.75 7.63 13.04
CA GLU A 122 -12.97 8.83 13.87
C GLU A 122 -13.15 8.49 15.36
N GLY A 123 -13.54 7.25 15.67
CA GLY A 123 -13.62 6.75 17.04
C GLY A 123 -12.31 6.17 17.58
N MET A 124 -11.27 6.06 16.75
CA MET A 124 -9.97 5.56 17.17
C MET A 124 -9.20 6.66 17.87
N ARG A 125 -8.55 6.32 18.98
CA ARG A 125 -7.61 7.22 19.67
C ARG A 125 -6.19 6.79 19.33
N CYS A 126 -5.36 7.75 18.97
CA CYS A 126 -3.92 7.54 18.98
C CYS A 126 -3.44 7.70 20.42
N GLU A 127 -2.68 6.73 20.90
CA GLU A 127 -2.02 6.80 22.20
C GLU A 127 -0.52 6.88 21.91
N ALA A 128 0.12 7.95 22.36
CA ALA A 128 1.56 8.08 22.22
C ALA A 128 2.24 6.99 23.09
N PRO A 129 3.30 6.34 22.59
CA PRO A 129 4.02 5.31 23.33
C PRO A 129 4.73 5.85 24.58
#